data_AF-A0A5N3ZY71-F1
#
_entry.id   AF-A0A5N3ZY71-F1
#
_cell.length_a   1.000
_cell.length_b   1.000
_cell.length_c   1.000
_cell.angle_alpha   90.00
_cell.angle_beta   90.00
_cell.angle_gamma   90.00
#
_symmetry.space_group_name_H-M   'P 1'
#
loop_
_entity.id
_entity.type
_entity.pdbx_description
1 polymer ?
#
loop_
_entity_poly.entity_id
_entity_poly.type
_entity_poly.pdbx_seq_one_letter_code
_entity_poly.pdbx_strand_id
1 'polypeptide(L)'
;STLYAHYVFKAFDVNCNGAISFRDLLVTLSTLLRGSVYERLRWTFKLYDINGDGCISRGELGEIVTAVHDLIGRRAHHHSEDERKTREQVDRVFRKLDLNQDGVITIEEFMESCLKDDVITRSLQMFDTVL
;
A
#
# COMPACT_ATOMS: atom_id res chain seq x y z
N SER A 1 2.62 -9.21 -14.91
CA SER A 1 2.41 -8.29 -13.78
C SER A 1 3.51 -7.24 -13.76
N THR A 2 3.35 -6.15 -14.52
CA THR A 2 4.28 -5.00 -14.60
C THR A 2 3.83 -3.82 -13.73
N LEU A 3 2.56 -3.80 -13.31
CA LEU A 3 1.93 -2.72 -12.53
C LEU A 3 2.52 -2.60 -11.12
N TYR A 4 2.64 -3.71 -10.38
CA TYR A 4 3.23 -3.66 -9.04
C TYR A 4 4.68 -3.16 -9.07
N ALA A 5 5.48 -3.63 -10.02
CA ALA A 5 6.85 -3.15 -10.21
C ALA A 5 6.89 -1.64 -10.53
N HIS A 6 5.90 -1.12 -11.25
CA HIS A 6 5.79 0.31 -11.53
C HIS A 6 5.47 1.13 -10.27
N TYR A 7 4.53 0.66 -9.43
CA TYR A 7 4.21 1.34 -8.16
C TYR A 7 5.37 1.28 -7.16
N VAL A 8 6.03 0.12 -7.04
CA VAL A 8 7.26 -0.01 -6.24
C VAL A 8 8.33 0.92 -6.77
N PHE A 9 8.55 0.98 -8.09
CA PHE A 9 9.53 1.89 -8.66
C PHE A 9 9.25 3.35 -8.29
N LYS A 10 7.99 3.77 -8.36
CA LYS A 10 7.57 5.12 -7.97
C LYS A 10 7.78 5.37 -6.47
N ALA A 11 7.54 4.38 -5.61
CA ALA A 11 7.79 4.48 -4.17
C ALA A 11 9.29 4.56 -3.81
N PHE A 12 10.16 3.95 -4.63
CA PHE A 12 11.62 4.05 -4.47
C PHE A 12 12.21 5.35 -5.07
N ASP A 13 11.55 5.98 -6.04
CA ASP A 13 11.98 7.26 -6.62
C ASP A 13 11.59 8.44 -5.72
N VAL A 14 12.32 8.59 -4.61
CA VAL A 14 12.09 9.65 -3.60
C VAL A 14 12.21 11.05 -4.18
N ASN A 15 13.03 11.22 -5.23
CA ASN A 15 13.28 12.52 -5.85
C ASN A 15 12.35 12.80 -7.03
N CYS A 16 11.46 11.86 -7.37
CA CYS A 16 10.50 11.93 -8.48
C CYS A 16 11.15 12.33 -9.82
N ASN A 17 12.39 11.90 -10.06
CA ASN A 17 13.15 12.25 -11.26
C ASN A 17 13.02 11.19 -12.38
N GLY A 18 12.23 10.15 -12.16
CA GLY A 18 12.03 9.02 -13.07
C GLY A 18 13.14 7.97 -13.01
N ALA A 19 14.10 8.08 -12.10
CA ALA A 19 15.25 7.19 -11.98
C ALA A 19 15.62 6.93 -10.50
N ILE A 20 15.63 5.65 -10.11
CA ILE A 20 16.09 5.28 -8.77
C ILE A 20 17.61 5.42 -8.69
N SER A 21 18.11 6.39 -7.91
CA SER A 21 19.54 6.48 -7.62
C SER A 21 19.94 5.48 -6.53
N PHE A 22 21.23 5.15 -6.46
CA PHE A 22 21.75 4.30 -5.38
C PHE A 22 21.46 4.87 -3.99
N ARG A 23 21.40 6.21 -3.87
CA ARG A 23 21.01 6.89 -2.65
C ARG A 23 19.55 6.63 -2.29
N ASP A 24 18.64 6.71 -3.27
CA ASP A 24 17.21 6.52 -3.03
C ASP A 24 16.91 5.07 -2.62
N LEU A 25 17.62 4.12 -3.24
CA LEU A 25 17.58 2.71 -2.85
C LEU A 25 18.11 2.49 -1.43
N LEU A 26 19.27 3.07 -1.08
CA LEU A 26 19.84 2.96 0.27
C LEU A 26 18.94 3.58 1.34
N VAL A 27 18.38 4.76 1.09
CA VAL A 27 17.45 5.43 2.01
C VAL A 27 16.24 4.54 2.22
N THR A 28 15.60 4.10 1.14
CA THR A 28 14.41 3.22 1.21
C THR A 28 14.69 1.92 1.95
N LEU A 29 15.79 1.22 1.63
CA LEU A 29 16.16 -0.02 2.32
C LEU A 29 16.52 0.22 3.79
N SER A 30 17.18 1.32 4.12
CA SER A 30 17.49 1.66 5.51
C SER A 30 16.21 1.87 6.33
N THR A 31 15.22 2.54 5.73
CA THR A 31 13.91 2.78 6.33
C THR A 31 13.10 1.48 6.47
N LEU A 32 13.12 0.61 5.46
CA LEU A 32 12.40 -0.66 5.49
C LEU A 32 12.99 -1.65 6.50
N LEU A 33 14.32 -1.79 6.52
CA LEU A 33 15.03 -2.81 7.31
C LEU A 33 15.33 -2.37 8.75
N ARG A 34 15.58 -1.07 8.97
CA ARG A 34 16.03 -0.53 10.27
C ARG A 34 15.23 0.68 10.74
N GLY A 35 14.28 1.17 9.94
CA GLY A 35 13.43 2.28 10.32
C GLY A 35 12.46 1.89 11.42
N SER A 36 12.03 2.91 12.15
CA SER A 36 10.95 2.81 13.12
C SER A 36 9.64 2.35 12.45
N VAL A 37 8.70 1.84 13.26
CA VAL A 37 7.36 1.49 12.77
C VAL A 37 6.71 2.66 12.04
N TYR A 38 6.93 3.89 12.52
CA TYR A 38 6.42 5.11 11.92
C TYR A 38 7.00 5.37 10.52
N GLU A 39 8.32 5.23 10.34
CA GLU A 39 8.95 5.43 9.03
C GLU A 39 8.55 4.34 8.03
N ARG A 40 8.39 3.09 8.50
CA ARG A 40 7.87 1.99 7.69
C ARG A 40 6.44 2.26 7.25
N LEU A 41 5.55 2.64 8.17
CA LEU A 41 4.16 3.00 7.84
C LEU A 41 4.08 4.18 6.87
N ARG A 42 4.93 5.20 7.03
CA ARG A 42 5.00 6.34 6.11
C ARG A 42 5.47 5.92 4.72
N TRP A 43 6.39 4.95 4.63
CA TRP A 43 6.80 4.40 3.35
C TRP A 43 5.69 3.56 2.71
N THR A 44 5.04 2.70 3.49
CA THR A 44 3.86 1.93 3.07
C THR A 44 2.77 2.87 2.55
N PHE A 45 2.48 3.98 3.24
CA PHE A 45 1.51 4.99 2.79
C PHE A 45 1.87 5.54 1.40
N LYS A 46 3.14 5.88 1.16
CA LYS A 46 3.61 6.32 -0.16
C LYS A 46 3.51 5.25 -1.24
N LEU A 47 3.59 3.98 -0.89
CA LEU A 47 3.38 2.88 -1.82
C LEU A 47 1.90 2.77 -2.23
N TYR A 48 0.98 3.06 -1.29
CA TYR A 48 -0.46 3.05 -1.55
C TYR A 48 -0.97 4.31 -2.26
N ASP A 49 -0.38 5.47 -1.99
CA ASP A 49 -0.67 6.74 -2.66
C ASP A 49 -0.02 6.76 -4.05
N ILE A 50 -0.76 6.23 -5.04
CA ILE A 50 -0.28 6.09 -6.41
C ILE A 50 -0.14 7.45 -7.07
N ASN A 51 -1.08 8.37 -6.85
CA ASN A 51 -1.10 9.65 -7.55
C ASN A 51 -0.14 10.68 -6.89
N GLY A 52 0.18 10.53 -5.61
CA GLY A 52 1.09 11.39 -4.84
C GLY A 52 0.43 12.64 -4.24
N ASP A 53 -0.89 12.66 -4.09
CA ASP A 53 -1.66 13.79 -3.54
C ASP A 53 -1.64 13.83 -2.00
N GLY A 54 -1.00 12.85 -1.36
CA GLY A 54 -0.91 12.75 0.09
C GLY A 54 -2.13 12.11 0.74
N CYS A 55 -3.05 11.56 -0.05
CA CYS A 55 -4.26 10.88 0.38
C CYS A 55 -4.40 9.54 -0.36
N ILE A 56 -4.93 8.51 0.31
CA ILE A 56 -5.24 7.24 -0.35
C ILE A 56 -6.72 7.21 -0.67
N SER A 57 -7.05 7.20 -1.95
CA SER A 57 -8.41 7.00 -2.42
C SER A 57 -8.78 5.51 -2.45
N ARG A 58 -10.08 5.23 -2.45
CA ARG A 58 -10.60 3.85 -2.58
C ARG A 58 -10.15 3.18 -3.89
N GLY A 59 -10.00 3.97 -4.95
CA GLY A 59 -9.51 3.49 -6.25
C GLY A 59 -8.08 2.97 -6.15
N GLU A 60 -7.20 3.75 -5.53
CA GLU A 60 -5.78 3.42 -5.39
C GLU A 60 -5.55 2.20 -4.50
N LEU A 61 -6.29 2.10 -3.39
CA LEU A 61 -6.24 0.90 -2.54
C LEU A 61 -6.67 -0.35 -3.32
N GLY A 62 -7.68 -0.23 -4.19
CA GLY A 62 -8.10 -1.31 -5.09
C GLY A 62 -7.02 -1.70 -6.10
N GLU A 63 -6.39 -0.72 -6.76
CA GLU A 63 -5.31 -0.95 -7.73
C GLU A 63 -4.11 -1.68 -7.12
N ILE A 64 -3.68 -1.29 -5.92
CA ILE A 64 -2.58 -1.96 -5.22
C ILE A 64 -2.94 -3.41 -4.89
N VAL A 65 -4.14 -3.66 -4.37
CA VAL A 65 -4.57 -5.01 -4.01
C VAL A 65 -4.68 -5.91 -5.25
N THR A 66 -5.21 -5.39 -6.36
CA THR A 66 -5.22 -6.10 -7.64
C THR A 66 -3.80 -6.37 -8.14
N ALA A 67 -2.90 -5.40 -8.06
CA ALA A 67 -1.50 -5.54 -8.50
C ALA A 67 -0.73 -6.58 -7.67
N VAL A 68 -0.96 -6.64 -6.35
CA VAL A 68 -0.41 -7.67 -5.46
C VAL A 68 -0.98 -9.06 -5.78
N HIS A 69 -2.28 -9.15 -6.01
CA HIS A 69 -2.94 -10.41 -6.39
C HIS A 69 -2.38 -10.97 -7.70
N ASP A 70 -2.17 -10.10 -8.69
CA ASP A 70 -1.55 -10.42 -9.97
C ASP A 70 -0.08 -10.82 -9.84
N LEU A 71 0.65 -10.30 -8.85
CA LEU A 71 2.06 -10.61 -8.61
C LEU A 71 2.27 -11.95 -7.92
N ILE A 72 1.45 -12.26 -6.90
CA ILE A 72 1.53 -13.53 -6.15
C ILE A 72 1.17 -14.73 -7.04
N GLY A 73 0.65 -14.49 -8.25
CA GLY A 73 0.48 -15.54 -9.24
C GLY A 73 -0.58 -16.56 -8.82
N ARG A 74 -1.64 -16.12 -8.13
CA ARG A 74 -2.88 -16.92 -8.00
C ARG A 74 -3.62 -16.99 -9.34
N ARG A 75 -2.94 -17.47 -10.39
CA ARG A 75 -3.57 -18.25 -11.45
C ARG A 75 -3.71 -19.68 -10.94
N ALA A 76 -4.49 -19.88 -9.90
CA ALA A 76 -4.96 -21.20 -9.53
C ALA A 76 -6.47 -21.07 -9.47
N HIS A 77 -7.10 -21.27 -10.64
CA HIS A 77 -8.49 -21.65 -10.88
C HIS A 77 -9.53 -21.20 -9.83
N HIS A 78 -10.50 -20.37 -10.26
CA HIS A 78 -11.80 -19.99 -9.67
C HIS A 78 -11.98 -18.45 -9.58
N HIS A 79 -12.51 -17.79 -10.63
CA HIS A 79 -13.93 -17.47 -10.84
C HIS A 79 -14.51 -16.52 -9.77
N SER A 80 -14.56 -15.20 -10.08
CA SER A 80 -15.43 -14.11 -9.57
C SER A 80 -15.70 -13.91 -8.06
N GLU A 81 -15.70 -14.95 -7.23
CA GLU A 81 -15.88 -14.86 -5.78
C GLU A 81 -14.68 -14.26 -5.08
N ASP A 82 -13.46 -14.50 -5.59
CA ASP A 82 -12.23 -13.93 -5.03
C ASP A 82 -12.11 -12.42 -5.28
N GLU A 83 -12.54 -11.94 -6.45
CA GLU A 83 -12.62 -10.50 -6.73
C GLU A 83 -13.63 -9.80 -5.82
N ARG A 84 -14.78 -10.44 -5.57
CA ARG A 84 -15.82 -9.90 -4.70
C ARG A 84 -15.37 -9.86 -3.25
N LYS A 85 -14.74 -10.93 -2.74
CA LYS A 85 -14.12 -10.97 -1.41
C LYS A 85 -13.01 -9.93 -1.26
N THR A 86 -12.20 -9.75 -2.31
CA THR A 86 -11.13 -8.75 -2.34
C THR A 86 -11.71 -7.33 -2.26
N ARG A 87 -12.76 -7.05 -3.03
CA ARG A 87 -13.45 -5.76 -3.00
C ARG A 87 -14.13 -5.49 -1.66
N GLU A 88 -14.78 -6.50 -1.07
CA GLU A 88 -15.36 -6.41 0.27
C GLU A 88 -14.30 -6.19 1.35
N GLN A 89 -13.12 -6.81 1.20
CA GLN A 89 -11.98 -6.61 2.09
C GLN A 89 -11.41 -5.19 1.95
N VAL A 90 -11.22 -4.69 0.72
CA VAL A 90 -10.81 -3.30 0.45
C VAL A 90 -11.80 -2.33 1.08
N ASP A 91 -13.10 -2.53 0.87
CA ASP A 91 -14.15 -1.66 1.43
C ASP A 91 -14.16 -1.68 2.96
N ARG A 92 -13.96 -2.85 3.56
CA ARG A 92 -13.88 -2.99 5.02
C ARG A 92 -12.66 -2.31 5.60
N VAL A 93 -11.50 -2.45 4.95
CA VAL A 93 -10.26 -1.78 5.37
C VAL A 93 -10.40 -0.27 5.18
N PHE A 94 -10.90 0.16 4.03
CA PHE A 94 -11.12 1.57 3.71
C PHE A 94 -12.01 2.26 4.76
N ARG A 95 -13.17 1.67 5.07
CA ARG A 95 -14.08 2.22 6.11
C ARG A 95 -13.49 2.23 7.52
N LYS A 96 -12.50 1.39 7.80
CA LYS A 96 -11.82 1.39 9.09
C LYS A 96 -10.70 2.42 9.17
N LEU A 97 -10.09 2.73 8.03
CA LEU A 97 -9.00 3.70 7.90
C LEU A 97 -9.54 5.12 7.73
N ASP A 98 -10.64 5.30 7.01
CA ASP A 98 -11.34 6.57 6.79
C ASP A 98 -12.16 6.92 8.05
N LEU A 99 -11.52 7.63 8.99
CA LEU A 99 -12.09 7.93 10.31
C LEU A 99 -13.11 9.07 10.23
N ASN A 100 -12.85 10.05 9.37
CA ASN A 100 -13.70 11.22 9.18
C ASN A 100 -14.81 11.00 8.12
N GLN A 101 -14.77 9.90 7.36
CA GLN A 101 -15.71 9.53 6.30
C GLN A 101 -15.76 10.55 5.15
N ASP A 102 -14.65 11.23 4.87
CA ASP A 102 -14.54 12.17 3.76
C ASP A 102 -14.28 11.48 2.40
N GLY A 103 -14.07 10.15 2.41
CA GLY A 103 -13.86 9.35 1.22
C GLY A 103 -12.40 9.30 0.75
N VAL A 104 -11.47 9.82 1.55
CA VAL A 104 -10.02 9.66 1.38
C VAL A 104 -9.38 9.23 2.70
N ILE A 105 -8.19 8.63 2.64
CA ILE A 105 -7.45 8.26 3.85
C ILE A 105 -6.20 9.12 3.91
N THR A 106 -6.14 10.01 4.89
CA THR A 106 -4.96 10.83 5.13
C THR A 106 -3.86 10.02 5.84
N ILE A 107 -2.61 10.49 5.76
CA ILE A 107 -1.50 9.83 6.46
C ILE A 107 -1.74 9.76 7.98
N GLU A 108 -2.40 10.77 8.55
CA GLU A 108 -2.72 10.85 9.97
C GLU A 108 -3.70 9.74 10.37
N GLU A 109 -4.79 9.59 9.62
CA GLU A 109 -5.78 8.54 9.83
C GLU A 109 -5.21 7.15 9.59
N PHE A 110 -4.36 6.99 8.57
CA PHE A 110 -3.66 5.75 8.30
C PHE A 110 -2.78 5.33 9.48
N MET A 111 -1.94 6.24 9.98
CA MET A 111 -1.06 5.97 11.11
C MET A 111 -1.85 5.71 12.39
N GLU A 112 -2.87 6.52 12.67
CA GLU A 112 -3.72 6.34 13.86
C GLU A 112 -4.43 4.98 13.84
N SER A 113 -4.98 4.59 12.69
CA SER A 113 -5.69 3.33 12.52
C SER A 113 -4.74 2.13 12.60
N CYS A 114 -3.55 2.20 12.00
CA CYS A 114 -2.54 1.16 12.09
C CYS A 114 -1.99 1.00 13.51
N LEU A 115 -1.80 2.10 14.25
CA LEU A 115 -1.31 2.05 15.63
C LEU A 115 -2.39 1.57 16.61
N LYS A 116 -3.68 1.75 16.29
CA LYS A 116 -4.80 1.33 17.15
C LYS A 116 -5.31 -0.09 16.88
N ASP A 117 -5.27 -0.56 15.62
CA ASP A 117 -5.85 -1.85 15.23
C ASP A 117 -4.79 -2.76 14.59
N ASP A 118 -4.29 -3.72 15.37
CA ASP A 118 -3.34 -4.75 14.94
C ASP A 118 -3.84 -5.59 13.75
N VAL A 119 -5.17 -5.72 13.58
CA VAL A 119 -5.76 -6.49 12.47
C VAL A 119 -5.61 -5.72 11.16
N ILE A 120 -5.78 -4.40 11.18
CA ILE A 120 -5.53 -3.53 10.03
C ILE A 120 -4.05 -3.58 9.67
N THR A 121 -3.18 -3.42 10.66
CA THR A 121 -1.73 -3.48 10.45
C THR A 121 -1.28 -4.81 9.87
N ARG A 122 -1.78 -5.95 10.37
CA ARG A 122 -1.48 -7.26 9.78
C ARG A 122 -2.03 -7.41 8.36
N SER A 123 -3.22 -6.87 8.10
CA SER A 123 -3.82 -6.92 6.76
C SER A 123 -2.98 -6.13 5.75
N LEU A 124 -2.47 -4.95 6.14
CA LEU A 124 -1.59 -4.12 5.31
C LEU A 124 -0.20 -4.75 5.14
N GLN A 125 0.38 -5.29 6.22
CA GLN A 125 1.66 -6.01 6.16
C GLN A 125 1.61 -7.21 5.22
N MET A 126 0.48 -7.91 5.13
CA MET A 126 0.30 -9.03 4.20
C MET A 126 0.49 -8.61 2.73
N PHE A 127 0.17 -7.37 2.39
CA PHE A 127 0.37 -6.81 1.05
C PHE A 127 1.80 -6.28 0.83
N ASP A 128 2.46 -5.81 1.91
CA ASP A 128 3.86 -5.39 1.90
C ASP A 128 4.86 -6.58 1.84
N THR A 129 4.45 -7.79 2.25
CA THR A 129 5.38 -8.94 2.41
C THR A 129 5.88 -9.52 1.07
N VAL A 130 5.47 -8.94 -0.06
CA VAL A 130 5.88 -9.37 -1.41
C VAL A 130 7.16 -8.65 -1.89
N LEU A 131 7.71 -7.75 -1.06
CA LEU A 131 9.04 -7.16 -1.22
C LEU A 131 10.14 -8.01 -0.60
#